data_AF-A0A4Z0Q7I7-F1
#
_entry.id   AF-A0A4Z0Q7I7-F1
#
_cell.length_a   1.000
_cell.length_b   1.000
_cell.length_c   1.000
_cell.angle_alpha   90.00
_cell.angle_beta   90.00
_cell.angle_gamma   90.00
#
_symmetry.space_group_name_H-M   'P 1'
#
loop_
_entity.id
_entity.type
_entity.pdbx_description
1 polymer ?
#
loop_
_entity_poly.entity_id
_entity_poly.type
_entity_poly.pdbx_seq_one_letter_code
_entity_poly.pdbx_strand_id
1 'polypeptide(L)'
;MKRFALISLFSVLLVTLDGCRSLDKALFTVPTAALNTRLPVLETNVEASALSRSTGATADDAQKLFRLELDRNLMDDKDTTTYGTIRLNVSKVATQRTGRGLHIFQLATLLTPSLLGIPIEWFETQLQAEVQVVDVKDNVLATYKGKGSSKIRVAAYHGYSQKGAPRLADVEALRQALNEIRPKLAADAKYLREQLILAKTAGVVTISDVPGFSTGEPADSTAQPAPAGSKPE
;
A
#
# COMPACT_ATOMS: atom_id res chain seq x y z
N MET A 1 33.91 48.27 -12.67
CA MET A 1 33.10 47.33 -13.49
C MET A 1 33.33 45.85 -13.17
N LYS A 2 34.57 45.36 -12.98
CA LYS A 2 34.83 43.93 -12.66
C LYS A 2 34.16 43.38 -11.39
N ARG A 3 33.96 44.21 -10.34
CA ARG A 3 33.31 43.79 -9.08
C ARG A 3 31.79 43.58 -9.22
N PHE A 4 31.12 44.38 -10.06
CA PHE A 4 29.69 44.20 -10.33
C PHE A 4 29.42 42.96 -11.19
N ALA A 5 30.31 42.63 -12.13
CA ALA A 5 30.23 41.39 -12.89
C ALA A 5 30.40 40.14 -12.00
N LEU A 6 31.28 40.21 -10.99
CA LEU A 6 31.54 39.10 -10.07
C LEU A 6 30.35 38.85 -9.11
N ILE A 7 29.68 39.91 -8.67
CA ILE A 7 28.48 39.82 -7.82
C ILE A 7 27.28 39.27 -8.63
N SER A 8 27.11 39.71 -9.88
CA SER A 8 26.06 39.19 -10.77
C SER A 8 26.27 37.70 -11.09
N LEU A 9 27.51 37.28 -11.34
CA LEU A 9 27.85 35.87 -11.59
C LEU A 9 27.58 34.98 -10.35
N PHE A 10 27.82 35.51 -9.14
CA PHE A 10 27.58 34.80 -7.89
C PHE A 10 26.07 34.68 -7.56
N SER A 11 25.27 35.69 -7.89
CA SER A 11 23.81 35.64 -7.72
C SER A 11 23.13 34.66 -8.69
N VAL A 12 23.62 34.49 -9.91
CA VAL A 12 23.11 33.47 -10.85
C VAL A 12 23.47 32.05 -10.39
N LEU A 13 24.62 31.87 -9.74
CA LEU A 13 25.07 30.57 -9.22
C LEU A 13 24.29 30.11 -7.96
N LEU A 14 23.71 31.05 -7.20
CA LEU A 14 22.92 30.74 -6.00
C LEU A 14 21.48 30.29 -6.31
N VAL A 15 20.93 30.62 -7.48
CA VAL A 15 19.56 30.24 -7.88
C VAL A 15 19.48 28.80 -8.44
N THR A 16 20.61 28.14 -8.69
CA THR A 16 20.65 26.79 -9.28
C THR A 16 20.68 25.64 -8.25
N LEU A 17 20.68 25.94 -6.94
CA LEU A 17 20.83 24.94 -5.89
C LEU A 17 19.50 24.33 -5.36
N ASP A 18 18.33 24.84 -5.77
CA ASP A 18 17.01 24.34 -5.33
C ASP A 18 16.49 23.09 -6.09
N GLY A 19 17.35 22.38 -6.83
CA GLY A 19 16.91 21.40 -7.83
C GLY A 19 16.68 19.95 -7.37
N CYS A 20 17.10 19.54 -6.17
CA CYS A 20 16.96 18.15 -5.74
C CYS A 20 15.56 17.87 -5.17
N ARG A 21 14.57 17.64 -6.04
CA ARG A 21 13.29 17.05 -5.59
C ARG A 21 13.55 15.62 -5.08
N SER A 22 13.37 15.41 -3.78
CA SER A 22 13.42 14.07 -3.17
C SER A 22 12.40 13.15 -3.85
N LEU A 23 12.90 12.09 -4.49
CA LEU A 23 12.09 11.07 -5.16
C LEU A 23 11.12 10.41 -4.18
N ASP A 24 11.56 10.14 -2.95
CA ASP A 24 10.74 9.48 -1.93
C ASP A 24 9.50 10.30 -1.55
N LYS A 25 9.62 11.63 -1.50
CA LYS A 25 8.47 12.50 -1.23
C LYS A 25 7.45 12.46 -2.37
N ALA A 26 7.88 12.32 -3.61
CA ALA A 26 6.98 12.20 -4.77
C ALA A 26 6.34 10.80 -4.89
N LEU A 27 7.02 9.77 -4.42
CA LEU A 27 6.52 8.39 -4.45
C LEU A 27 5.37 8.19 -3.45
N PHE A 28 5.44 8.79 -2.27
CA PHE A 28 4.52 8.47 -1.16
C PHE A 28 3.54 9.60 -0.80
N THR A 29 3.30 10.55 -1.71
CA THR A 29 2.18 11.49 -1.59
C THR A 29 0.87 10.79 -1.92
N VAL A 30 -0.04 10.72 -0.95
CA VAL A 30 -1.38 10.13 -1.11
C VAL A 30 -2.42 11.26 -1.18
N PRO A 31 -3.43 11.20 -2.09
CA PRO A 31 -4.49 12.21 -2.16
C PRO A 31 -5.34 12.24 -0.88
N THR A 32 -5.67 13.43 -0.39
CA THR A 32 -6.35 13.69 0.89
C THR A 32 -7.88 13.47 0.86
N ALA A 33 -8.39 12.59 0.00
CA ALA A 33 -9.83 12.33 -0.07
C ALA A 33 -10.19 11.16 0.84
N ALA A 34 -10.27 11.41 2.15
CA ALA A 34 -10.66 10.41 3.13
C ALA A 34 -12.14 10.00 2.96
N LEU A 35 -12.46 8.75 3.28
CA LEU A 35 -13.83 8.28 3.33
C LEU A 35 -14.62 8.96 4.45
N ASN A 36 -15.87 9.32 4.17
CA ASN A 36 -16.81 9.80 5.18
C ASN A 36 -17.11 8.70 6.23
N THR A 37 -17.15 7.45 5.78
CA THR A 37 -17.31 6.26 6.64
C THR A 37 -16.06 5.41 6.52
N ARG A 38 -15.25 5.39 7.58
CA ARG A 38 -14.02 4.61 7.64
C ARG A 38 -14.32 3.15 7.97
N LEU A 39 -13.60 2.26 7.31
CA LEU A 39 -13.57 0.84 7.61
C LEU A 39 -12.92 0.61 8.98
N PRO A 40 -13.35 -0.43 9.72
CA PRO A 40 -12.65 -0.85 10.93
C PRO A 40 -11.24 -1.36 10.56
N VAL A 41 -10.35 -1.51 11.54
CA VAL A 41 -8.97 -1.92 11.28
C VAL A 41 -8.92 -3.34 10.69
N LEU A 42 -8.21 -3.48 9.56
CA LEU A 42 -8.00 -4.75 8.86
C LEU A 42 -6.50 -5.02 8.70
N GLU A 43 -6.14 -6.30 8.68
CA GLU A 43 -4.79 -6.73 8.32
C GLU A 43 -4.52 -6.48 6.84
N THR A 44 -3.30 -6.03 6.51
CA THR A 44 -2.92 -5.68 5.14
C THR A 44 -2.13 -6.81 4.51
N ASN A 45 -2.64 -7.39 3.41
CA ASN A 45 -1.89 -8.34 2.60
C ASN A 45 -1.73 -7.80 1.17
N VAL A 46 -0.53 -7.87 0.60
CA VAL A 46 -0.22 -7.31 -0.72
C VAL A 46 0.46 -8.36 -1.60
N GLU A 47 -0.23 -8.75 -2.65
CA GLU A 47 0.22 -9.66 -3.70
C GLU A 47 0.56 -8.85 -4.96
N ALA A 48 1.80 -8.35 -5.00
CA ALA A 48 2.30 -7.51 -6.07
C ALA A 48 3.23 -8.26 -7.04
N SER A 49 2.94 -9.53 -7.33
CA SER A 49 3.82 -10.40 -8.14
C SER A 49 4.00 -9.93 -9.59
N ALA A 50 3.07 -9.14 -10.14
CA ALA A 50 3.25 -8.54 -11.47
C ALA A 50 4.27 -7.39 -11.49
N LEU A 51 4.50 -6.71 -10.35
CA LEU A 51 5.46 -5.61 -10.24
C LEU A 51 6.91 -6.12 -10.26
N SER A 52 7.18 -7.34 -9.81
CA SER A 52 8.54 -7.92 -9.92
C SER A 52 8.98 -8.17 -11.36
N ARG A 53 8.05 -8.13 -12.32
CA ARG A 53 8.33 -8.23 -13.77
C ARG A 53 8.55 -6.88 -14.43
N SER A 54 8.22 -5.76 -13.77
CA SER A 54 8.52 -4.43 -14.27
C SER A 54 9.92 -3.99 -13.82
N THR A 55 10.54 -3.08 -14.56
CA THR A 55 11.89 -2.54 -14.23
C THR A 55 11.81 -1.42 -13.19
N GLY A 56 10.63 -1.11 -12.67
CA GLY A 56 10.34 0.07 -11.85
C GLY A 56 10.12 -0.26 -10.38
N ALA A 57 8.85 -0.27 -9.97
CA ALA A 57 8.48 -0.38 -8.56
C ALA A 57 8.54 -1.81 -8.03
N THR A 58 8.85 -1.94 -6.74
CA THR A 58 8.92 -3.22 -6.04
C THR A 58 7.59 -3.56 -5.35
N ALA A 59 7.43 -4.81 -4.92
CA ALA A 59 6.30 -5.21 -4.08
C ALA A 59 6.24 -4.41 -2.77
N ASP A 60 7.39 -4.08 -2.18
CA ASP A 60 7.49 -3.28 -0.97
C ASP A 60 6.97 -1.85 -1.18
N ASP A 61 7.18 -1.27 -2.35
CA ASP A 61 6.66 0.06 -2.70
C ASP A 61 5.14 0.05 -2.77
N ALA A 62 4.58 -0.99 -3.38
CA ALA A 62 3.13 -1.19 -3.41
C ALA A 62 2.57 -1.39 -2.00
N GLN A 63 3.24 -2.18 -1.15
CA GLN A 63 2.83 -2.40 0.23
C GLN A 63 2.85 -1.10 1.04
N LYS A 64 3.92 -0.30 0.93
CA LYS A 64 4.03 1.01 1.60
C LYS A 64 2.96 1.97 1.13
N LEU A 65 2.76 2.10 -0.18
CA LEU A 65 1.73 2.98 -0.75
C LEU A 65 0.33 2.57 -0.29
N PHE A 66 0.04 1.27 -0.31
CA PHE A 66 -1.26 0.75 0.07
C PHE A 66 -1.54 0.95 1.56
N ARG A 67 -0.57 0.68 2.44
CA ARG A 67 -0.69 0.99 3.87
C ARG A 67 -0.97 2.47 4.11
N LEU A 68 -0.23 3.36 3.46
CA LEU A 68 -0.46 4.80 3.58
C LEU A 68 -1.86 5.22 3.10
N GLU A 69 -2.37 4.61 2.04
CA GLU A 69 -3.74 4.82 1.56
C GLU A 69 -4.77 4.33 2.60
N LEU A 70 -4.55 3.16 3.18
CA LEU A 70 -5.44 2.61 4.19
C LEU A 70 -5.49 3.49 5.43
N ASP A 71 -4.34 3.82 6.00
CA ASP A 71 -4.24 4.59 7.24
C ASP A 71 -4.81 6.01 7.08
N ARG A 72 -4.55 6.66 5.93
CA ARG A 72 -4.98 8.05 5.71
C ARG A 72 -6.44 8.15 5.30
N ASN A 73 -6.90 7.26 4.45
CA ASN A 73 -8.17 7.45 3.73
C ASN A 73 -9.24 6.41 4.04
N LEU A 74 -8.89 5.15 4.35
CA LEU A 74 -9.84 4.04 4.36
C LEU A 74 -10.15 3.49 5.76
N MET A 75 -9.18 3.46 6.68
CA MET A 75 -9.31 2.85 8.01
C MET A 75 -9.48 3.88 9.12
N ASP A 76 -10.18 3.47 10.18
CA ASP A 76 -10.28 4.21 11.42
C ASP A 76 -8.99 4.06 12.25
N ASP A 77 -8.54 5.15 12.87
CA ASP A 77 -7.32 5.18 13.68
C ASP A 77 -7.57 4.84 15.16
N LYS A 78 -8.84 4.65 15.54
CA LYS A 78 -9.26 4.51 16.94
C LYS A 78 -9.39 3.08 17.43
N ASP A 79 -9.55 2.10 16.54
CA ASP A 79 -9.81 0.70 16.90
C ASP A 79 -8.52 -0.13 16.85
N THR A 80 -8.13 -0.77 17.96
CA THR A 80 -6.98 -1.71 17.97
C THR A 80 -7.36 -3.14 17.58
N THR A 81 -8.66 -3.42 17.43
CA THR A 81 -9.16 -4.75 17.10
C THR A 81 -9.17 -4.96 15.60
N THR A 82 -8.57 -6.07 15.15
CA THR A 82 -8.60 -6.47 13.73
C THR A 82 -9.89 -7.24 13.41
N TYR A 83 -10.63 -6.76 12.42
CA TYR A 83 -11.94 -7.29 12.00
C TYR A 83 -11.90 -8.07 10.68
N GLY A 84 -10.73 -8.24 10.07
CA GLY A 84 -10.57 -8.97 8.81
C GLY A 84 -9.26 -8.65 8.12
N THR A 85 -9.17 -9.00 6.84
CA THR A 85 -8.00 -8.75 6.00
C THR A 85 -8.41 -7.97 4.74
N ILE A 86 -7.60 -7.01 4.33
CA ILE A 86 -7.70 -6.37 3.02
C ILE A 86 -6.52 -6.79 2.15
N ARG A 87 -6.83 -7.34 0.97
CA ARG A 87 -5.83 -7.88 0.04
C ARG A 87 -5.72 -6.98 -1.19
N LEU A 88 -4.52 -6.55 -1.53
CA LEU A 88 -4.23 -5.86 -2.79
C LEU A 88 -3.53 -6.84 -3.74
N ASN A 89 -4.13 -7.11 -4.89
CA ASN A 89 -3.54 -7.91 -5.95
C ASN A 89 -3.24 -7.03 -7.18
N VAL A 90 -1.99 -7.01 -7.62
CA VAL A 90 -1.60 -6.35 -8.87
C VAL A 90 -1.48 -7.41 -9.97
N SER A 91 -2.45 -7.42 -10.88
CA SER A 91 -2.59 -8.49 -11.87
C SER A 91 -1.83 -8.23 -13.17
N LYS A 92 -1.74 -6.97 -13.60
CA LYS A 92 -1.07 -6.59 -14.85
C LYS A 92 -0.30 -5.30 -14.68
N VAL A 93 0.92 -5.28 -15.20
CA VAL A 93 1.79 -4.10 -15.30
C VAL A 93 2.41 -4.12 -16.69
N ALA A 94 2.26 -3.03 -17.43
CA ALA A 94 2.86 -2.84 -18.73
C ALA A 94 3.57 -1.48 -18.75
N THR A 95 4.90 -1.50 -18.76
CA THR A 95 5.73 -0.30 -18.81
C THR A 95 6.37 -0.18 -20.19
N GLN A 96 6.11 0.93 -20.86
CA GLN A 96 6.66 1.25 -22.17
C GLN A 96 7.57 2.46 -22.07
N ARG A 97 8.72 2.38 -22.75
CA ARG A 97 9.67 3.49 -22.88
C ARG A 97 9.46 4.14 -24.23
N THR A 98 9.02 5.39 -24.24
CA THR A 98 8.77 6.18 -25.45
C THR A 98 9.76 7.34 -25.54
N GLY A 99 9.99 7.88 -26.75
CA GLY A 99 10.92 8.99 -26.97
C GLY A 99 12.33 8.60 -27.45
N ARG A 100 12.57 7.36 -27.88
CA ARG A 100 13.87 6.93 -28.44
C ARG A 100 14.38 7.80 -29.60
N GLY A 101 13.48 8.40 -30.39
CA GLY A 101 13.88 9.32 -31.47
C GLY A 101 14.54 10.61 -30.96
N LEU A 102 14.20 11.06 -29.75
CA LEU A 102 14.82 12.25 -29.16
C LEU A 102 16.28 12.00 -28.78
N HIS A 103 16.68 10.77 -28.47
CA HIS A 103 18.09 10.46 -28.22
C HIS A 103 18.96 10.75 -29.45
N ILE A 104 18.49 10.43 -30.66
CA ILE A 104 19.24 10.68 -31.90
C ILE A 104 19.36 12.19 -32.14
N PHE A 105 18.26 12.92 -31.97
CA PHE A 105 18.25 14.38 -32.07
C PHE A 105 19.19 15.02 -31.03
N GLN A 106 19.20 14.50 -29.80
CA GLN A 106 20.08 14.98 -28.74
C GLN A 106 21.55 14.66 -29.02
N LEU A 107 21.86 13.50 -29.60
CA LEU A 107 23.22 13.17 -30.03
C LEU A 107 23.69 14.14 -31.14
N ALA A 108 22.82 14.41 -32.11
CA ALA A 108 23.09 15.32 -33.22
C ALA A 108 23.26 16.78 -32.76
N THR A 109 22.59 17.17 -31.68
CA THR A 109 22.62 18.53 -31.12
C THR A 109 23.54 18.65 -29.90
N LEU A 110 24.45 17.68 -29.69
CA LEU A 110 25.42 17.68 -28.57
C LEU A 110 24.75 17.88 -27.19
N LEU A 111 23.56 17.31 -26.98
CA LEU A 111 22.76 17.40 -25.76
C LEU A 111 22.31 18.83 -25.38
N THR A 112 22.48 19.82 -26.26
CA THR A 112 22.07 21.22 -26.04
C THR A 112 20.59 21.35 -25.64
N PRO A 113 19.64 20.61 -26.26
CA PRO A 113 18.23 20.66 -25.87
C PRO A 113 17.97 20.14 -24.45
N SER A 114 18.72 19.13 -24.00
CA SER A 114 18.59 18.56 -22.66
C SER A 114 19.05 19.55 -21.59
N LEU A 115 20.03 20.40 -21.90
CA LEU A 115 20.48 21.50 -21.04
C LEU A 115 19.40 22.57 -20.86
N LEU A 116 18.55 22.78 -21.87
CA LEU A 116 17.41 23.70 -21.84
C LEU A 116 16.15 23.08 -21.21
N GLY A 117 16.25 21.88 -20.62
CA GLY A 117 15.15 21.24 -19.90
C GLY A 117 14.16 20.46 -20.77
N ILE A 118 14.48 20.20 -22.03
CA ILE A 118 13.66 19.33 -22.89
C ILE A 118 13.82 17.87 -22.40
N PRO A 119 12.71 17.15 -22.18
CA PRO A 119 12.76 15.78 -21.71
C PRO A 119 13.48 14.86 -22.70
N ILE A 120 14.22 13.91 -22.15
CA ILE A 120 15.02 12.91 -22.88
C ILE A 120 14.14 11.75 -23.31
N GLU A 121 13.27 11.32 -22.41
CA GLU A 121 12.43 10.15 -22.61
C GLU A 121 11.22 10.19 -21.71
N TRP A 122 10.27 9.30 -22.01
CA TRP A 122 9.08 9.08 -21.20
C TRP A 122 8.95 7.60 -20.84
N PHE A 123 8.48 7.39 -19.61
CA PHE A 123 8.02 6.10 -19.14
C PHE A 123 6.51 6.16 -18.99
N GLU A 124 5.82 5.29 -19.72
CA GLU A 124 4.38 5.14 -19.67
C GLU A 124 4.07 3.79 -19.03
N THR A 125 3.39 3.79 -17.89
CA THR A 125 2.96 2.55 -17.22
C THR A 125 1.45 2.45 -17.24
N GLN A 126 0.94 1.28 -17.63
CA GLN A 126 -0.44 0.88 -17.43
C GLN A 126 -0.49 -0.25 -16.39
N LEU A 127 -1.38 -0.12 -15.41
CA LEU A 127 -1.49 -1.04 -14.28
C LEU A 127 -2.94 -1.42 -14.01
N GLN A 128 -3.19 -2.68 -13.67
CA GLN A 128 -4.48 -3.17 -13.19
C GLN A 128 -4.33 -3.73 -11.78
N ALA A 129 -5.12 -3.19 -10.85
CA ALA A 129 -5.14 -3.58 -9.45
C ALA A 129 -6.53 -4.06 -9.02
N GLU A 130 -6.53 -4.96 -8.07
CA GLU A 130 -7.73 -5.52 -7.45
C GLU A 130 -7.58 -5.44 -5.93
N VAL A 131 -8.60 -4.93 -5.25
CA VAL A 131 -8.67 -4.86 -3.79
C VAL A 131 -9.81 -5.77 -3.32
N GLN A 132 -9.49 -6.72 -2.46
CA GLN A 132 -10.46 -7.64 -1.87
C GLN A 132 -10.59 -7.34 -0.38
N VAL A 133 -11.82 -7.24 0.10
CA VAL A 133 -12.12 -7.13 1.53
C VAL A 133 -12.57 -8.51 2.01
N VAL A 134 -11.87 -9.03 3.01
CA VAL A 134 -12.01 -10.40 3.50
C VAL A 134 -12.30 -10.36 4.99
N ASP A 135 -13.24 -11.18 5.43
CA ASP A 135 -13.59 -11.36 6.84
C ASP A 135 -12.52 -12.17 7.60
N VAL A 136 -12.57 -12.20 8.94
CA VAL A 136 -11.71 -13.02 9.82
C VAL A 136 -11.79 -14.52 9.54
N LYS A 137 -12.83 -14.98 8.83
CA LYS A 137 -13.01 -16.37 8.40
C LYS A 137 -12.49 -16.63 6.97
N ASP A 138 -11.72 -15.72 6.41
CA ASP A 138 -11.22 -15.77 5.03
C ASP A 138 -12.31 -15.74 3.94
N ASN A 139 -13.53 -15.32 4.27
CA ASN A 139 -14.60 -15.14 3.28
C ASN A 139 -14.45 -13.78 2.57
N VAL A 140 -14.43 -13.79 1.23
CA VAL A 140 -14.37 -12.56 0.42
C VAL A 140 -15.73 -11.87 0.45
N LEU A 141 -15.81 -10.69 1.07
CA LEU A 141 -17.02 -9.88 1.16
C LEU A 141 -17.23 -9.05 -0.10
N ALA A 142 -16.15 -8.47 -0.62
CA ALA A 142 -16.18 -7.63 -1.81
C ALA A 142 -14.85 -7.65 -2.57
N THR A 143 -14.93 -7.37 -3.87
CA THR A 143 -13.78 -7.29 -4.78
C THR A 143 -13.94 -6.09 -5.69
N TYR A 144 -12.94 -5.21 -5.69
CA TYR A 144 -12.94 -3.98 -6.46
C TYR A 144 -11.78 -3.95 -7.43
N LYS A 145 -12.06 -3.70 -8.71
CA LYS A 145 -11.04 -3.60 -9.76
C LYS A 145 -10.88 -2.15 -10.19
N GLY A 146 -9.62 -1.76 -10.40
CA GLY A 146 -9.23 -0.43 -10.89
C GLY A 146 -8.10 -0.51 -11.89
N LYS A 147 -8.06 0.47 -12.78
CA LYS A 147 -7.00 0.64 -13.77
C LYS A 147 -6.35 2.00 -13.55
N GLY A 148 -5.03 2.05 -13.75
CA GLY A 148 -4.28 3.29 -13.66
C GLY A 148 -3.25 3.40 -14.75
N SER A 149 -2.96 4.63 -15.16
CA SER A 149 -2.01 4.92 -16.23
C SER A 149 -1.18 6.16 -15.93
N SER A 150 0.13 6.04 -15.92
CA SER A 150 1.03 7.15 -15.67
C SER A 150 1.93 7.43 -16.85
N LYS A 151 2.36 8.69 -16.97
CA LYS A 151 3.36 9.13 -17.94
C LYS A 151 4.37 10.05 -17.26
N ILE A 152 5.57 9.55 -17.03
CA ILE A 152 6.63 10.26 -16.32
C ILE A 152 7.76 10.61 -17.30
N ARG A 153 8.15 11.87 -17.30
CA ARG A 153 9.26 12.38 -18.13
C ARG A 153 10.58 12.32 -17.38
N VAL A 154 11.63 11.91 -18.07
CA VAL A 154 13.02 12.05 -17.63
C VAL A 154 13.59 13.32 -18.23
N ALA A 155 14.22 14.15 -17.40
CA ALA A 155 14.97 15.32 -17.85
C ALA A 155 16.23 15.46 -16.99
N ALA A 156 17.31 15.99 -17.57
CA ALA A 156 18.62 16.05 -16.93
C ALA A 156 18.66 16.95 -15.69
N TYR A 157 17.93 18.09 -15.72
CA TYR A 157 18.04 19.13 -14.69
C TYR A 157 16.77 19.31 -13.82
N HIS A 158 15.58 19.05 -14.37
CA HIS A 158 14.29 19.26 -13.68
C HIS A 158 13.38 18.02 -13.69
N GLY A 159 13.87 16.88 -14.15
CA GLY A 159 13.11 15.64 -14.27
C GLY A 159 13.59 14.58 -13.29
N TYR A 160 12.87 13.47 -13.26
CA TYR A 160 13.30 12.31 -12.49
C TYR A 160 14.44 11.61 -13.23
N SER A 161 15.38 11.03 -12.48
CA SER A 161 16.50 10.29 -13.06
C SER A 161 16.00 9.06 -13.84
N GLN A 162 16.80 8.59 -14.80
CA GLN A 162 16.48 7.37 -15.57
C GLN A 162 16.26 6.14 -14.67
N LYS A 163 16.88 6.12 -13.47
CA LYS A 163 16.70 5.05 -12.48
C LYS A 163 15.41 5.23 -11.66
N GLY A 164 15.00 6.47 -11.38
CA GLY A 164 13.83 6.76 -10.54
C GLY A 164 12.51 6.87 -11.31
N ALA A 165 12.56 7.28 -12.58
CA ALA A 165 11.36 7.50 -13.39
C ALA A 165 10.50 6.25 -13.63
N PRO A 166 11.07 5.04 -13.88
CA PRO A 166 10.26 3.82 -14.02
C PRO A 166 9.54 3.46 -12.72
N ARG A 167 10.23 3.55 -11.58
CA ARG A 167 9.65 3.30 -10.24
C ARG A 167 8.53 4.29 -9.92
N LEU A 168 8.72 5.56 -10.25
CA LEU A 168 7.68 6.58 -10.07
C LEU A 168 6.47 6.36 -10.99
N ALA A 169 6.70 5.97 -12.25
CA ALA A 169 5.61 5.67 -13.17
C ALA A 169 4.74 4.52 -12.64
N ASP A 170 5.34 3.43 -12.18
CA ASP A 170 4.60 2.28 -11.64
C ASP A 170 3.80 2.65 -10.37
N VAL A 171 4.40 3.40 -9.44
CA VAL A 171 3.73 3.88 -8.21
C VAL A 171 2.59 4.85 -8.53
N GLU A 172 2.77 5.76 -9.48
CA GLU A 172 1.72 6.69 -9.93
C GLU A 172 0.55 5.94 -10.59
N ALA A 173 0.84 4.93 -11.41
CA ALA A 173 -0.19 4.11 -12.03
C ALA A 173 -0.96 3.32 -10.97
N LEU A 174 -0.28 2.76 -9.96
CA LEU A 174 -0.95 2.11 -8.83
C LEU A 174 -1.84 3.08 -8.05
N ARG A 175 -1.35 4.30 -7.79
CA ARG A 175 -2.14 5.33 -7.11
C ARG A 175 -3.41 5.68 -7.87
N GLN A 176 -3.34 5.81 -9.18
CA GLN A 176 -4.53 6.05 -10.00
C GLN A 176 -5.52 4.88 -9.96
N ALA A 177 -5.02 3.64 -10.01
CA ALA A 177 -5.89 2.47 -9.88
C ALA A 177 -6.61 2.45 -8.52
N LEU A 178 -5.92 2.80 -7.43
CA LEU A 178 -6.51 2.93 -6.11
C LEU A 178 -7.51 4.10 -6.03
N ASN A 179 -7.22 5.22 -6.69
CA ASN A 179 -8.18 6.35 -6.80
C ASN A 179 -9.47 5.95 -7.52
N GLU A 180 -9.41 5.03 -8.49
CA GLU A 180 -10.61 4.50 -9.16
C GLU A 180 -11.39 3.51 -8.27
N ILE A 181 -10.68 2.74 -7.43
CA ILE A 181 -11.28 1.78 -6.49
C ILE A 181 -11.95 2.50 -5.31
N ARG A 182 -11.32 3.58 -4.80
CA ARG A 182 -11.76 4.31 -3.61
C ARG A 182 -13.24 4.67 -3.60
N PRO A 183 -13.84 5.32 -4.63
CA PRO A 183 -15.27 5.68 -4.60
C PRO A 183 -16.20 4.45 -4.61
N LYS A 184 -15.79 3.33 -5.22
CA LYS A 184 -16.57 2.09 -5.23
C LYS A 184 -16.61 1.50 -3.82
N LEU A 185 -15.46 1.44 -3.16
CA LEU A 185 -15.35 1.00 -1.77
C LEU A 185 -16.04 1.97 -0.80
N ALA A 186 -15.98 3.28 -1.07
CA ALA A 186 -16.68 4.31 -0.29
C ALA A 186 -18.20 4.09 -0.27
N ALA A 187 -18.78 3.73 -1.41
CA ALA A 187 -20.22 3.48 -1.54
C ALA A 187 -20.68 2.31 -0.65
N ASP A 188 -19.84 1.29 -0.53
CA ASP A 188 -20.15 0.07 0.22
C ASP A 188 -19.63 0.08 1.67
N ALA A 189 -18.90 1.13 2.08
CA ALA A 189 -18.15 1.16 3.33
C ALA A 189 -19.00 0.88 4.58
N LYS A 190 -20.24 1.41 4.62
CA LYS A 190 -21.16 1.16 5.74
C LYS A 190 -21.55 -0.31 5.84
N TYR A 191 -21.91 -0.91 4.70
CA TYR A 191 -22.30 -2.31 4.62
C TYR A 191 -21.14 -3.24 4.98
N LEU A 192 -19.95 -2.97 4.44
CA LEU A 192 -18.74 -3.72 4.77
C LEU A 192 -18.41 -3.66 6.26
N ARG A 193 -18.53 -2.48 6.88
CA ARG A 193 -18.30 -2.32 8.33
C ARG A 193 -19.27 -3.18 9.15
N GLU A 194 -20.56 -3.16 8.83
CA GLU A 194 -21.56 -3.98 9.52
C GLU A 194 -21.24 -5.48 9.38
N GLN A 195 -20.89 -5.95 8.18
CA GLN A 195 -20.53 -7.34 7.95
C GLN A 195 -19.28 -7.78 8.71
N LEU A 196 -18.22 -6.97 8.71
CA LEU A 196 -16.96 -7.26 9.39
C LEU A 196 -17.15 -7.33 10.92
N ILE A 197 -17.96 -6.43 11.49
CA ILE A 197 -18.29 -6.45 12.92
C ILE A 197 -19.16 -7.67 13.26
N LEU A 198 -20.18 -7.95 12.46
CA LEU A 198 -21.06 -9.10 12.65
C LEU A 198 -20.28 -10.41 12.59
N ALA A 199 -19.41 -10.57 11.61
CA ALA A 199 -18.69 -11.81 11.42
C ALA A 199 -17.64 -12.08 12.52
N LYS A 200 -17.02 -11.02 13.07
CA LYS A 200 -16.21 -11.11 14.29
C LYS A 200 -17.04 -11.49 15.51
N THR A 201 -18.18 -10.83 15.71
CA THR A 201 -19.04 -11.01 16.90
C THR A 201 -19.72 -12.38 16.91
N ALA A 202 -20.14 -12.88 15.74
CA ALA A 202 -20.71 -14.21 15.57
C ALA A 202 -19.74 -15.35 15.94
N GLY A 203 -18.42 -15.07 16.02
CA GLY A 203 -17.42 -16.00 16.53
C GLY A 203 -17.16 -15.91 18.03
N VAL A 204 -17.68 -14.90 18.73
CA VAL A 204 -17.36 -14.58 20.14
C VAL A 204 -18.45 -15.03 21.12
N VAL A 205 -19.58 -15.56 20.65
CA VAL A 205 -20.63 -16.10 21.53
C VAL A 205 -20.26 -17.51 22.03
N THR A 206 -19.26 -17.60 22.90
CA THR A 206 -19.17 -18.66 23.90
C THR A 206 -19.85 -18.16 25.16
N ILE A 207 -21.10 -18.60 25.38
CA ILE A 207 -21.81 -18.39 26.64
C ILE A 207 -21.05 -19.18 27.72
N SER A 208 -20.15 -18.54 28.47
CA SER A 208 -19.49 -19.17 29.63
C SER A 208 -20.03 -18.71 30.97
N ASP A 209 -21.00 -17.81 31.03
CA ASP A 209 -21.60 -17.38 32.29
C ASP A 209 -23.09 -17.73 32.33
N VAL A 210 -23.39 -18.95 32.79
CA VAL A 210 -24.66 -19.21 33.48
C VAL A 210 -24.40 -18.95 34.97
N PRO A 211 -25.01 -17.91 35.58
CA PRO A 211 -24.85 -17.66 37.00
C PRO A 211 -25.65 -18.70 37.78
N GLY A 212 -24.94 -19.56 38.52
CA GLY A 212 -25.53 -20.41 39.55
C GLY A 212 -25.45 -21.91 39.28
N PHE A 213 -24.26 -22.48 39.48
CA PHE A 213 -24.16 -23.86 39.97
C PHE A 213 -22.92 -23.99 40.85
N SER A 214 -23.10 -23.79 42.16
CA SER A 214 -22.15 -24.26 43.16
C SER A 214 -22.35 -25.76 43.36
N THR A 215 -21.33 -26.55 43.13
CA THR A 215 -21.16 -27.83 43.81
C THR A 215 -19.68 -27.90 44.10
N GLY A 216 -19.23 -27.53 45.30
CA GLY A 216 -19.65 -28.17 46.53
C GLY A 216 -18.69 -29.33 46.74
N GLU A 217 -17.48 -28.98 47.17
CA GLU A 217 -16.52 -29.91 47.76
C GLU A 217 -17.15 -30.51 49.03
N PRO A 218 -16.95 -31.81 49.29
CA PRO A 218 -16.64 -32.18 50.65
C PRO A 218 -15.48 -33.15 50.77
N ALA A 219 -14.78 -32.91 51.87
CA ALA A 219 -13.67 -33.63 52.47
C ALA A 219 -13.91 -35.14 52.69
N ASP A 220 -12.81 -35.88 52.53
CA ASP A 220 -12.17 -36.79 53.49
C ASP A 220 -12.95 -37.96 54.16
N SER A 221 -12.23 -39.08 54.21
CA SER A 221 -12.29 -40.19 55.17
C SER A 221 -13.49 -41.15 55.14
N THR A 222 -13.27 -42.37 54.61
CA THR A 222 -13.45 -43.59 55.43
C THR A 222 -12.71 -44.81 54.88
N ALA A 223 -12.26 -45.61 55.84
CA ALA A 223 -11.37 -46.76 55.80
C ALA A 223 -11.76 -47.99 54.95
N GLN A 224 -10.68 -48.67 54.55
CA GLN A 224 -10.46 -50.08 54.16
C GLN A 224 -11.24 -51.12 54.99
N PRO A 225 -11.57 -52.32 54.44
CA PRO A 225 -10.65 -53.48 54.61
C PRO A 225 -10.42 -54.33 53.33
N ALA A 226 -9.22 -54.93 53.28
CA ALA A 226 -8.78 -55.96 52.33
C ALA A 226 -9.52 -57.31 52.56
N PRO A 227 -9.37 -58.32 51.65
CA PRO A 227 -8.27 -59.28 51.89
C PRO A 227 -7.63 -59.94 50.66
N ALA A 228 -6.39 -60.40 50.90
CA ALA A 228 -5.77 -61.66 50.47
C ALA A 228 -5.61 -61.99 48.97
N GLY A 229 -4.37 -61.82 48.48
CA GLY A 229 -3.81 -62.54 47.34
C GLY A 229 -2.36 -62.92 47.65
N SER A 230 -2.12 -64.23 47.75
CA SER A 230 -0.90 -64.89 48.23
C SER A 230 0.24 -64.93 47.20
N LYS A 231 1.44 -64.64 47.74
CA LYS A 231 2.85 -64.98 47.43
C LYS A 231 3.29 -65.86 46.22
N PRO A 232 4.61 -65.78 45.88
CA PRO A 232 5.21 -66.10 44.58
C PRO A 232 5.89 -67.47 44.50
N GLU A 233 6.23 -67.87 43.27
CA GLU A 233 7.46 -68.58 42.89
C GLU A 233 8.08 -67.89 41.67
#